data_AF-A0A522ARE4-F1
#
_entry.id   AF-A0A522ARE4-F1
#
_cell.length_a   1.000
_cell.length_b   1.000
_cell.length_c   1.000
_cell.angle_alpha   90.00
_cell.angle_beta   90.00
_cell.angle_gamma   90.00
#
_symmetry.space_group_name_H-M   'P 1'
#
loop_
_entity.id
_entity.type
_entity.pdbx_description
1 polymer ?
#
loop_
_entity_poly.entity_id
_entity_poly.type
_entity_poly.pdbx_seq_one_letter_code
_entity_poly.pdbx_strand_id
1 'polypeptide(L)'
;MIGRRAAGAVAAGAITVVAVIGWAIPNMAGPTMLDVQLVALPISGASGSTDRTIVLGGAAATGASNLQLAVRVTNRYPLPVTIGGTPTPLRVELRSRNADGTSTLIWAIEGSSATFEEGDDSPDGPTTSRAYLVPPGITDLAIGPAEGVRLLDGAGSPLKAGRYDLRATAFGVGSGLLPMVILD
;
A
#
# COMPACT_ATOMS: atom_id res chain seq x y z
N MET A 1 -5.27 46.60 -40.51
CA MET A 1 -5.84 45.53 -39.65
C MET A 1 -4.75 44.50 -39.32
N ILE A 2 -3.83 44.82 -38.41
CA ILE A 2 -2.81 43.90 -37.92
C ILE A 2 -2.94 43.97 -36.40
N GLY A 3 -3.55 42.98 -35.77
CA GLY A 3 -3.79 43.04 -34.33
C GLY A 3 -4.67 41.94 -33.75
N ARG A 4 -5.45 41.23 -34.58
CA ARG A 4 -6.32 40.14 -34.09
C ARG A 4 -5.71 38.74 -34.15
N ARG A 5 -4.57 38.53 -34.83
CA ARG A 5 -3.97 37.20 -34.99
C ARG A 5 -2.93 36.84 -33.92
N ALA A 6 -2.33 37.82 -33.24
CA ALA A 6 -1.33 37.57 -32.20
C ALA A 6 -1.94 37.13 -30.86
N ALA A 7 -3.15 37.60 -30.52
CA ALA A 7 -3.81 37.25 -29.26
C ALA A 7 -4.29 35.78 -29.22
N GLY A 8 -4.67 35.20 -30.37
CA GLY A 8 -5.11 33.80 -30.47
C GLY A 8 -3.97 32.79 -30.28
N ALA A 9 -2.76 33.11 -30.75
CA ALA A 9 -1.60 32.23 -30.63
C ALA A 9 -1.05 32.16 -29.21
N VAL A 10 -1.12 33.26 -28.45
CA VAL A 10 -0.67 33.31 -27.05
C VAL A 10 -1.67 32.60 -26.12
N ALA A 11 -2.97 32.74 -26.36
CA ALA A 11 -4.00 32.04 -25.59
C ALA A 11 -3.99 30.52 -25.84
N ALA A 12 -3.80 30.09 -27.10
CA ALA A 12 -3.66 28.67 -27.42
C ALA A 12 -2.36 28.07 -26.85
N GLY A 13 -1.24 28.80 -26.91
CA GLY A 13 0.03 28.37 -26.31
C GLY A 13 -0.03 28.25 -24.79
N ALA A 14 -0.69 29.19 -24.10
CA ALA A 14 -0.85 29.15 -22.64
C ALA A 14 -1.74 27.97 -22.18
N ILE A 15 -2.81 27.66 -22.91
CA ILE A 15 -3.69 26.52 -22.60
C ILE A 15 -2.96 25.18 -22.82
N THR A 16 -2.16 25.07 -23.89
CA THR A 16 -1.40 23.84 -24.16
C THR A 16 -0.27 23.63 -23.15
N VAL A 17 0.39 24.69 -22.66
CA VAL A 17 1.41 24.56 -21.61
C VAL A 17 0.80 24.16 -20.27
N VAL A 18 -0.38 24.68 -19.90
CA VAL A 18 -1.10 24.23 -18.69
C VAL A 18 -1.57 22.78 -18.84
N ALA A 19 -2.01 22.36 -20.02
CA ALA A 19 -2.41 20.98 -20.29
C ALA A 19 -1.21 20.01 -20.25
N VAL A 20 -0.05 20.38 -20.83
CA VAL A 20 1.15 19.53 -20.83
C VAL A 20 1.80 19.46 -19.45
N ILE A 21 1.80 20.55 -18.67
CA ILE A 21 2.27 20.53 -17.28
C ILE A 21 1.31 19.72 -16.39
N GLY A 22 -0.01 19.79 -16.64
CA GLY A 22 -1.01 18.97 -15.95
C GLY A 22 -0.89 17.47 -16.22
N TRP A 23 -0.33 17.06 -17.36
CA TRP A 23 -0.10 15.65 -17.73
C TRP A 23 1.30 15.12 -17.38
N ALA A 24 2.34 15.96 -17.36
CA ALA A 24 3.71 15.50 -17.11
C ALA A 24 4.09 15.41 -15.62
N ILE A 25 3.52 16.26 -14.76
CA ILE A 25 3.79 16.23 -13.31
C ILE A 25 3.32 14.92 -12.64
N PRO A 26 2.13 14.37 -12.96
CA PRO A 26 1.66 13.13 -12.32
C PRO A 26 2.55 11.91 -12.59
N ASN A 27 3.20 11.82 -13.76
CA ASN A 27 3.99 10.64 -14.12
C ASN A 27 5.38 10.61 -13.45
N MET A 28 5.98 11.77 -13.13
CA MET A 28 7.26 11.80 -12.40
C MET A 28 7.10 11.92 -10.88
N ALA A 29 5.98 12.46 -10.40
CA ALA A 29 5.70 12.66 -8.99
C ALA A 29 4.61 11.72 -8.44
N GLY A 30 4.12 10.77 -9.24
CA GLY A 30 2.97 9.91 -8.90
C GLY A 30 3.03 9.28 -7.50
N PRO A 31 4.16 8.65 -7.11
CA PRO A 31 4.32 8.11 -5.76
C PRO A 31 4.17 9.15 -4.63
N THR A 32 4.50 10.42 -4.87
CA THR A 32 4.35 11.50 -3.86
C THR A 32 2.91 11.96 -3.66
N MET A 33 2.02 11.64 -4.60
CA MET A 33 0.59 11.94 -4.52
C MET A 33 -0.18 10.85 -3.76
N LEU A 34 0.47 9.71 -3.49
CA LEU A 34 -0.11 8.62 -2.74
C LEU A 34 0.24 8.71 -1.26
N ASP A 35 -0.77 8.43 -0.43
CA ASP A 35 -0.59 8.08 0.97
C ASP A 35 -0.96 6.61 1.16
N VAL A 36 -0.10 5.85 1.83
CA VAL A 36 -0.25 4.41 2.03
C VAL A 36 -0.39 4.13 3.52
N GLN A 37 -1.47 3.46 3.89
CA GLN A 37 -1.77 3.08 5.26
C GLN A 37 -2.04 1.58 5.34
N LEU A 38 -1.53 0.95 6.39
CA LEU A 38 -1.87 -0.43 6.69
C LEU A 38 -3.12 -0.44 7.57
N VAL A 39 -4.11 -1.23 7.18
CA VAL A 39 -5.25 -1.59 7.99
C VAL A 39 -5.10 -3.06 8.39
N ALA A 40 -5.07 -3.32 9.70
CA ALA A 40 -5.02 -4.68 10.23
C ALA A 40 -6.17 -4.86 11.23
N LEU A 41 -6.97 -5.91 11.02
CA LEU A 41 -8.11 -6.24 11.87
C LEU A 41 -7.90 -7.61 12.52
N PRO A 42 -8.00 -7.71 13.86
CA PRO A 42 -7.90 -8.99 14.56
C PRO A 42 -9.08 -9.89 14.19
N ILE A 43 -8.80 -11.16 13.90
CA ILE A 43 -9.80 -12.22 13.75
C ILE A 43 -9.53 -13.29 14.81
N SER A 44 -10.55 -13.58 15.61
CA SER A 44 -10.54 -14.71 16.54
C SER A 44 -10.73 -16.03 15.78
N GLY A 45 -9.99 -17.07 16.18
CA GLY A 45 -10.13 -18.38 15.56
C GLY A 45 -11.41 -19.09 16.00
N ALA A 46 -11.76 -20.20 15.33
CA ALA A 46 -12.76 -21.12 15.85
C ALA A 46 -12.30 -21.68 17.22
N SER A 47 -13.23 -21.90 18.15
CA SER A 47 -12.95 -22.37 19.52
C SER A 47 -11.98 -23.57 19.54
N GLY A 48 -10.90 -23.46 20.33
CA GLY A 48 -9.77 -24.40 20.35
C GLY A 48 -8.46 -23.85 19.75
N SER A 49 -8.52 -22.63 19.22
CA SER A 49 -7.43 -21.89 18.58
C SER A 49 -6.34 -21.39 19.55
N THR A 50 -5.10 -21.35 19.08
CA THR A 50 -3.94 -20.62 19.63
C THR A 50 -4.14 -19.10 19.56
N ASP A 51 -5.26 -18.63 20.12
CA ASP A 51 -5.56 -17.21 20.22
C ASP A 51 -4.53 -16.54 21.12
N ARG A 52 -4.03 -15.40 20.66
CA ARG A 52 -3.14 -14.52 21.40
C ARG A 52 -3.90 -13.26 21.78
N THR A 53 -3.68 -12.78 22.99
CA THR A 53 -4.14 -11.43 23.34
C THR A 53 -3.20 -10.42 22.68
N ILE A 54 -3.73 -9.61 21.77
CA ILE A 54 -2.94 -8.62 21.02
C ILE A 54 -3.46 -7.19 21.23
N VAL A 55 -2.55 -6.24 21.12
CA VAL A 55 -2.81 -4.79 21.07
C VAL A 55 -2.24 -4.25 19.76
N LEU A 56 -3.10 -3.73 18.88
CA LEU A 56 -2.73 -3.15 17.58
C LEU A 56 -2.86 -1.63 17.62
N GLY A 57 -1.81 -0.91 17.23
CA GLY A 57 -1.85 0.55 17.10
C GLY A 57 -2.22 1.32 18.36
N GLY A 58 -2.10 0.70 19.55
CA GLY A 58 -2.55 1.28 20.83
C GLY A 58 -4.05 1.13 21.11
N ALA A 59 -4.78 0.34 20.33
CA ALA A 59 -6.18 0.00 20.58
C ALA A 59 -6.36 -0.92 21.81
N ALA A 60 -7.61 -1.26 22.13
CA ALA A 60 -7.91 -2.20 23.21
C ALA A 60 -7.35 -3.61 22.92
N ALA A 61 -6.96 -4.32 23.99
CA ALA A 61 -6.51 -5.70 23.88
C ALA A 61 -7.64 -6.62 23.36
N THR A 62 -7.33 -7.46 22.38
CA THR A 62 -8.30 -8.36 21.73
C THR A 62 -7.67 -9.73 21.51
N GLY A 63 -8.46 -10.80 21.69
CA GLY A 63 -8.03 -12.17 21.37
C GLY A 63 -8.08 -12.42 19.86
N ALA A 64 -6.96 -12.82 19.26
CA ALA A 64 -6.85 -13.08 17.84
C ALA A 64 -5.86 -14.21 17.55
N SER A 65 -6.16 -15.02 16.53
CA SER A 65 -5.20 -15.96 15.94
C SER A 65 -4.80 -15.59 14.52
N ASN A 66 -5.61 -14.76 13.86
CA ASN A 66 -5.37 -14.27 12.50
C ASN A 66 -5.48 -12.74 12.44
N LEU A 67 -4.87 -12.16 11.41
CA LEU A 67 -5.04 -10.76 11.02
C LEU A 67 -5.62 -10.68 9.61
N GLN A 68 -6.74 -9.98 9.46
CA GLN A 68 -7.17 -9.52 8.15
C GLN A 68 -6.41 -8.25 7.81
N LEU A 69 -5.79 -8.22 6.63
CA LEU A 69 -4.93 -7.13 6.20
C LEU A 69 -5.51 -6.46 4.96
N ALA A 70 -5.45 -5.14 4.95
CA ALA A 70 -5.70 -4.34 3.77
C ALA A 70 -4.69 -3.20 3.69
N VAL A 71 -4.29 -2.85 2.48
CA VAL A 71 -3.48 -1.67 2.20
C VAL A 71 -4.40 -0.58 1.68
N ARG A 72 -4.58 0.47 2.47
CA ARG A 72 -5.34 1.64 2.09
C ARG A 72 -4.44 2.60 1.33
N VAL A 73 -4.78 2.83 0.07
CA VAL A 73 -4.08 3.77 -0.80
C VAL A 73 -4.97 4.98 -1.00
N THR A 74 -4.45 6.17 -0.70
CA THR A 74 -5.15 7.44 -0.93
C THR A 74 -4.42 8.23 -1.99
N ASN A 75 -5.03 8.38 -3.16
CA ASN A 75 -4.57 9.35 -4.15
C ASN A 75 -5.15 10.72 -3.80
N ARG A 76 -4.27 11.63 -3.38
CA ARG A 76 -4.63 13.01 -2.99
C ARG A 76 -4.75 13.95 -4.20
N TYR A 77 -4.35 13.51 -5.38
CA TYR A 77 -4.50 14.26 -6.62
C TYR A 77 -5.96 14.15 -7.13
N PRO A 78 -6.56 15.23 -7.65
CA PRO A 78 -7.95 15.21 -8.11
C PRO A 78 -8.19 14.42 -9.41
N LEU A 79 -7.13 13.94 -10.06
CA LEU A 79 -7.20 13.11 -11.27
C LEU A 79 -6.53 11.75 -11.02
N PRO A 80 -6.84 10.73 -11.86
CA PRO A 80 -6.11 9.48 -11.83
C PRO A 80 -4.61 9.68 -11.99
N VAL A 81 -3.83 8.88 -11.26
CA VAL A 81 -2.36 8.90 -11.31
C VAL A 81 -1.89 7.55 -11.82
N THR A 82 -1.04 7.57 -12.85
CA THR A 82 -0.40 6.36 -13.37
C THR A 82 0.91 6.11 -12.63
N ILE A 83 1.12 4.89 -12.15
CA ILE A 83 2.32 4.51 -11.39
C ILE A 83 2.91 3.23 -11.95
N GLY A 84 4.22 3.24 -12.20
CA GLY A 84 4.97 2.05 -12.55
C GLY A 84 5.23 1.15 -11.34
N GLY A 85 5.14 -0.17 -11.52
CA GLY A 85 5.36 -1.14 -10.46
C GLY A 85 5.73 -2.54 -10.97
N THR A 86 5.87 -3.46 -10.03
CA THR A 86 6.05 -4.90 -10.28
C THR A 86 4.67 -5.59 -10.34
N PRO A 87 4.58 -6.87 -10.74
CA PRO A 87 3.32 -7.62 -10.74
C PRO A 87 2.71 -7.81 -9.34
N THR A 88 3.52 -7.69 -8.30
CA THR A 88 3.13 -7.72 -6.88
C THR A 88 3.44 -6.37 -6.23
N PRO A 89 2.69 -5.31 -6.58
CA PRO A 89 2.98 -3.96 -6.09
C PRO A 89 2.65 -3.79 -4.61
N LEU A 90 1.91 -4.73 -4.00
CA LEU A 90 1.54 -4.72 -2.59
C LEU A 90 2.41 -5.67 -1.79
N ARG A 91 2.87 -5.21 -0.62
CA ARG A 91 3.63 -6.03 0.32
C ARG A 91 3.31 -5.64 1.75
N VAL A 92 3.06 -6.61 2.61
CA VAL A 92 2.94 -6.40 4.06
C VAL A 92 3.93 -7.29 4.79
N GLU A 93 4.68 -6.70 5.72
CA GLU A 93 5.66 -7.40 6.54
C GLU A 93 5.26 -7.36 8.02
N LEU A 94 5.51 -8.46 8.73
CA LEU A 94 5.57 -8.49 10.18
C LEU A 94 7.02 -8.67 10.62
N ARG A 95 7.48 -7.80 11.51
CA ARG A 95 8.83 -7.87 12.10
C ARG A 95 8.72 -7.93 13.60
N SER A 96 9.49 -8.81 14.26
CA SER A 96 9.67 -8.73 15.71
C SER A 96 10.59 -7.56 16.03
N ARG A 97 10.32 -6.87 17.14
CA ARG A 97 11.18 -5.82 17.68
C ARG A 97 11.86 -6.34 18.93
N ASN A 98 13.18 -6.51 18.83
CA ASN A 98 14.01 -6.99 19.91
C ASN A 98 14.27 -5.87 20.94
N ALA A 99 14.63 -6.25 22.16
CA ALA A 99 14.90 -5.29 23.24
C ALA A 99 16.09 -4.36 22.96
N ASP A 100 17.01 -4.78 22.10
CA ASP A 100 18.16 -4.00 21.63
C ASP A 100 17.82 -3.00 20.50
N GLY A 101 16.54 -2.92 20.10
CA GLY A 101 16.06 -2.05 19.02
C GLY A 101 16.22 -2.63 17.62
N THR A 102 16.79 -3.83 17.48
CA THR A 102 16.85 -4.52 16.18
C THR A 102 15.49 -5.09 15.78
N SER A 103 15.29 -5.32 14.48
CA SER A 103 14.06 -5.93 13.97
C SER A 103 14.32 -7.11 13.04
N THR A 104 13.67 -8.23 13.34
CA THR A 104 13.79 -9.47 12.57
C THR A 104 12.51 -9.70 11.77
N LEU A 105 12.63 -9.97 10.47
CA LEU A 105 11.48 -10.33 9.65
C LEU A 105 10.94 -11.68 10.09
N ILE A 106 9.64 -11.75 10.37
CA ILE A 106 8.94 -12.98 10.72
C ILE A 106 8.29 -13.57 9.46
N TRP A 107 7.51 -12.75 8.77
CA TRP A 107 6.90 -13.11 7.49
C TRP A 107 6.63 -11.87 6.65
N ALA A 108 6.45 -12.09 5.36
CA ALA A 108 6.00 -11.10 4.40
C ALA A 108 4.95 -11.74 3.48
N ILE A 109 3.97 -10.94 3.08
CA ILE A 109 2.96 -11.33 2.10
C ILE A 109 3.01 -10.32 0.98
N GLU A 110 3.00 -10.82 -0.24
CA GLU A 110 2.95 -10.04 -1.46
C GLU A 110 1.61 -10.26 -2.15
N GLY A 111 1.09 -9.22 -2.79
CA GLY A 111 -0.21 -9.25 -3.44
C GLY A 111 -0.22 -8.42 -4.72
N SER A 112 -1.10 -8.80 -5.64
CA SER A 112 -1.44 -7.98 -6.80
C SER A 112 -2.42 -6.88 -6.42
N SER A 113 -2.54 -5.85 -7.25
CA SER A 113 -3.60 -4.85 -7.13
C SER A 113 -4.70 -5.11 -8.15
N ALA A 114 -5.29 -6.32 -8.14
CA ALA A 114 -6.28 -6.78 -9.13
C ALA A 114 -7.51 -5.84 -9.30
N THR A 115 -7.68 -4.89 -8.38
CA THR A 115 -8.68 -3.81 -8.40
C THR A 115 -8.31 -2.59 -9.24
N PHE A 116 -7.06 -2.42 -9.64
CA PHE A 116 -6.64 -1.35 -10.55
C PHE A 116 -6.51 -1.89 -11.98
N GLU A 117 -6.88 -1.07 -12.96
CA GLU A 117 -6.65 -1.40 -14.36
C GLU A 117 -5.13 -1.57 -14.60
N GLU A 118 -4.76 -2.74 -15.10
CA GLU A 118 -3.38 -3.07 -15.44
C GLU A 118 -3.15 -2.70 -16.91
N GLY A 119 -2.29 -1.71 -17.15
CA GLY A 119 -1.80 -1.38 -18.48
C GLY A 119 -0.44 -2.03 -18.73
N ASP A 120 -0.28 -2.67 -19.88
CA ASP A 120 1.04 -3.01 -20.43
C ASP A 120 1.56 -1.78 -21.17
N ASP A 121 2.52 -1.05 -20.57
CA ASP A 121 2.94 0.27 -21.06
C ASP A 121 4.19 0.23 -21.95
N SER A 122 4.60 -0.94 -22.49
CA SER A 122 5.60 -0.96 -23.57
C SER A 122 5.74 -2.30 -24.30
N PRO A 123 5.75 -2.33 -25.65
CA PRO A 123 6.23 -3.48 -26.42
C PRO A 123 7.74 -3.76 -26.23
N ASP A 124 8.51 -2.78 -25.73
CA ASP A 124 9.98 -2.84 -25.52
C ASP A 124 10.41 -2.77 -24.04
N GLY A 125 9.46 -2.79 -23.10
CA GLY A 125 9.74 -2.71 -21.66
C GLY A 125 10.15 -4.07 -21.08
N PRO A 126 10.88 -4.14 -19.95
CA PRO A 126 11.07 -5.41 -19.27
C PRO A 126 9.70 -6.00 -18.92
N THR A 127 9.47 -7.26 -19.28
CA THR A 127 8.21 -8.03 -19.11
C THR A 127 7.70 -8.13 -17.66
N THR A 128 8.42 -7.54 -16.71
CA THR A 128 8.12 -7.48 -15.28
C THR A 128 7.63 -6.10 -14.82
N SER A 129 7.62 -5.08 -15.68
CA SER A 129 7.11 -3.75 -15.35
C SER A 129 5.62 -3.66 -15.69
N ARG A 130 4.81 -3.13 -14.78
CA ARG A 130 3.38 -2.86 -14.97
C ARG A 130 3.06 -1.41 -14.69
N ALA A 131 2.06 -0.87 -15.38
CA ALA A 131 1.48 0.42 -15.05
C ALA A 131 0.12 0.23 -14.36
N TYR A 132 -0.09 0.97 -13.29
CA TYR A 132 -1.31 0.95 -12.50
C TYR A 132 -1.97 2.31 -12.53
N LEU A 133 -3.25 2.35 -12.89
CA LEU A 133 -4.05 3.56 -12.83
C LEU A 133 -4.73 3.66 -11.46
N VAL A 134 -4.28 4.58 -10.61
CA VAL A 134 -4.84 4.80 -9.28
C VAL A 134 -5.88 5.92 -9.34
N PRO A 135 -7.18 5.64 -9.14
CA PRO A 135 -8.21 6.67 -9.18
C PRO A 135 -8.06 7.66 -8.03
N PRO A 136 -8.61 8.89 -8.16
CA PRO A 136 -8.61 9.86 -7.07
C PRO A 136 -9.41 9.34 -5.86
N GLY A 137 -8.95 9.66 -4.65
CA GLY A 137 -9.61 9.26 -3.40
C GLY A 137 -8.99 8.03 -2.74
N ILE A 138 -9.79 7.33 -1.94
CA ILE A 138 -9.36 6.21 -1.09
C ILE A 138 -9.74 4.89 -1.74
N THR A 139 -8.79 3.96 -1.82
CA THR A 139 -9.03 2.57 -2.22
C THR A 139 -8.44 1.62 -1.18
N ASP A 140 -9.24 0.65 -0.73
CA ASP A 140 -8.78 -0.41 0.17
C ASP A 140 -8.46 -1.67 -0.64
N LEU A 141 -7.21 -2.13 -0.54
CA LEU A 141 -6.70 -3.28 -1.26
C LEU A 141 -6.47 -4.42 -0.28
N ALA A 142 -7.34 -5.43 -0.28
CA ALA A 142 -7.17 -6.62 0.56
C ALA A 142 -5.87 -7.36 0.19
N ILE A 143 -5.17 -7.89 1.19
CA ILE A 143 -3.94 -8.67 0.98
C ILE A 143 -3.89 -9.88 1.90
N GLY A 144 -3.42 -11.00 1.36
CA GLY A 144 -3.41 -12.28 2.05
C GLY A 144 -4.71 -13.08 1.86
N PRO A 145 -4.85 -14.20 2.57
CA PRO A 145 -5.98 -15.09 2.43
C PRO A 145 -7.25 -14.52 3.08
N ALA A 146 -8.43 -14.97 2.63
CA ALA A 146 -9.72 -14.43 3.08
C ALA A 146 -10.00 -14.70 4.57
N GLU A 147 -9.49 -15.81 5.10
CA GLU A 147 -9.55 -16.19 6.52
C GLU A 147 -8.56 -15.42 7.41
N GLY A 148 -7.73 -14.57 6.82
CA GLY A 148 -6.70 -13.79 7.51
C GLY A 148 -5.37 -14.54 7.66
N VAL A 149 -4.33 -13.77 7.93
CA VAL A 149 -2.96 -14.23 8.08
C VAL A 149 -2.74 -14.71 9.50
N ARG A 150 -2.32 -15.96 9.65
CA ARG A 150 -2.10 -16.56 10.98
C ARG A 150 -0.95 -15.89 11.72
N LEU A 151 -1.11 -15.69 13.03
CA LEU A 151 -0.09 -15.18 13.95
C LEU A 151 0.91 -16.28 14.35
N LEU A 152 1.63 -16.81 13.36
CA LEU A 152 2.63 -17.86 13.51
C LEU A 152 4.03 -17.35 13.16
N ASP A 153 5.05 -17.99 13.72
CA ASP A 153 6.44 -17.83 13.32
C ASP A 153 6.77 -18.67 12.07
N GLY A 154 8.00 -18.54 11.57
CA GLY A 154 8.47 -19.28 10.39
C GLY A 154 8.52 -20.80 10.57
N ALA A 155 8.38 -21.31 11.80
CA ALA A 155 8.27 -22.74 12.11
C ALA A 155 6.81 -23.21 12.23
N GLY A 156 5.84 -22.30 12.01
CA GLY A 156 4.41 -22.59 12.16
C GLY A 156 3.92 -22.64 13.61
N SER A 157 4.75 -22.20 14.57
CA SER A 157 4.36 -22.11 15.99
C SER A 157 3.74 -20.76 16.30
N PRO A 158 2.84 -20.64 17.30
CA PRO A 158 2.30 -19.35 17.72
C PRO A 158 3.39 -18.35 18.06
N LEU A 159 3.22 -17.10 17.61
CA LEU A 159 4.13 -16.02 17.97
C LEU A 159 4.19 -15.86 19.50
N LYS A 160 5.40 -15.62 20.01
CA LYS A 160 5.66 -15.41 21.43
C LYS A 160 5.13 -14.03 21.87
N ALA A 161 4.96 -13.85 23.18
CA ALA A 161 4.71 -12.51 23.72
C ALA A 161 5.89 -11.59 23.40
N GLY A 162 5.59 -10.32 23.12
CA GLY A 162 6.58 -9.36 22.71
C GLY A 162 6.05 -8.23 21.84
N ARG A 163 6.98 -7.42 21.33
CA ARG A 163 6.70 -6.28 20.46
C ARG A 163 6.98 -6.66 19.01
N TYR A 164 6.09 -6.22 18.14
CA TYR A 164 6.15 -6.45 16.71
C TYR A 164 5.76 -5.17 15.99
N ASP A 165 6.22 -5.03 14.75
CA ASP A 165 5.84 -3.94 13.86
C ASP A 165 5.31 -4.54 12.57
N LEU A 166 4.15 -4.04 12.15
CA LEU A 166 3.61 -4.28 10.83
C LEU A 166 3.88 -3.08 9.92
N ARG A 167 4.19 -3.35 8.65
CA ARG A 167 4.37 -2.29 7.64
C ARG A 167 3.85 -2.74 6.29
N ALA A 168 3.10 -1.86 5.61
CA ALA A 168 2.70 -2.06 4.22
C ALA A 168 3.61 -1.27 3.27
N THR A 169 3.72 -1.75 2.05
CA THR A 169 4.25 -1.02 0.89
C THR A 169 3.28 -1.23 -0.27
N ALA A 170 2.93 -0.16 -0.97
CA ALA A 170 2.14 -0.20 -2.20
C ALA A 170 2.83 0.66 -3.25
N PHE A 171 3.10 0.09 -4.43
CA PHE A 171 3.73 0.79 -5.56
C PHE A 171 5.05 1.47 -5.17
N GLY A 172 5.84 0.82 -4.32
CA GLY A 172 7.10 1.36 -3.79
C GLY A 172 6.96 2.41 -2.69
N VAL A 173 5.74 2.81 -2.32
CA VAL A 173 5.46 3.76 -1.23
C VAL A 173 5.16 2.99 0.05
N GLY A 174 5.96 3.22 1.10
CA GLY A 174 5.80 2.55 2.39
C GLY A 174 4.83 3.28 3.31
N SER A 175 4.05 2.52 4.09
CA SER A 175 3.26 3.06 5.19
C SER A 175 4.13 3.44 6.38
N GLY A 176 3.52 4.17 7.33
CA GLY A 176 3.99 4.21 8.71
C GLY A 176 3.98 2.82 9.36
N LEU A 177 4.71 2.67 10.47
CA LEU A 177 4.71 1.44 11.25
C LEU A 177 3.42 1.33 12.06
N LEU A 178 2.76 0.18 11.98
CA LEU A 178 1.65 -0.17 12.86
C LEU A 178 2.21 -1.07 13.98
N PRO A 179 2.38 -0.54 15.20
CA PRO A 179 2.91 -1.35 16.30
C PRO A 179 1.88 -2.41 16.72
N MET A 180 2.37 -3.60 17.03
CA MET A 180 1.60 -4.69 17.60
C MET A 180 2.30 -5.24 18.84
N VAL A 181 1.56 -5.48 19.91
CA VAL A 181 2.06 -6.16 21.10
C VAL A 181 1.27 -7.43 21.31
N ILE A 182 1.98 -8.54 21.51
CA ILE A 182 1.39 -9.81 21.94
C ILE A 182 1.63 -9.95 23.43
N LEU A 183 0.54 -10.14 24.19
CA LEU A 183 0.57 -10.37 25.63
C LEU A 183 0.61 -11.88 25.92
N ASP A 184 1.00 -12.21 27.15
CA ASP A 184 0.89 -13.57 27.70
C ASP A 184 -0.55 -13.89 28.13
#